data_AF-F6J6S5-F1
#
_entry.id   AF-F6J6S5-F1
#
_cell.length_a   1.000
_cell.length_b   1.000
_cell.length_c   1.000
_cell.angle_alpha   90.00
_cell.angle_beta   90.00
_cell.angle_gamma   90.00
#
_symmetry.space_group_name_H-M   'P 1'
#
loop_
_entity.id
_entity.type
_entity.pdbx_description
1 polymer ?
#
loop_
_entity_poly.entity_id
_entity_poly.type
_entity_poly.pdbx_seq_one_letter_code
_entity_poly.pdbx_strand_id
1 'polypeptide(L)'
;AIGHFTVMMSERNTRLGCAAARYNRDGWNQVLVACNYATTNMIGRQIYSSCDWGAQGCGSGTNGEFGNLCSTSEWYDVNSW
;
A
#
# COMPACT_ATOMS: atom_id res chain seq x y z
N ALA A 1 -13.31 -5.07 10.46
CA ALA A 1 -12.42 -5.44 9.33
C ALA A 1 -11.60 -4.23 8.93
N ILE A 2 -10.28 -4.35 8.79
CA ILE A 2 -9.36 -3.24 8.47
C ILE A 2 -8.45 -3.54 7.26
N GLY A 3 -8.64 -4.68 6.59
CA GLY A 3 -7.70 -5.19 5.57
C GLY A 3 -7.43 -4.23 4.40
N HIS A 4 -8.44 -3.48 3.95
CA HIS A 4 -8.28 -2.46 2.92
C HIS A 4 -7.35 -1.32 3.38
N PHE A 5 -7.48 -0.88 4.63
CA PHE A 5 -6.61 0.17 5.18
C PHE A 5 -5.18 -0.35 5.38
N THR A 6 -5.03 -1.55 5.94
CA THR A 6 -3.70 -2.10 6.25
C THR A 6 -2.90 -2.42 5.00
N VAL A 7 -3.52 -2.86 3.90
CA VAL A 7 -2.78 -3.07 2.64
C VAL A 7 -2.31 -1.75 2.04
N MET A 8 -3.13 -0.69 2.13
CA MET A 8 -2.74 0.65 1.69
C MET A 8 -1.59 1.23 2.50
N MET A 9 -1.56 0.96 3.81
CA MET A 9 -0.54 1.48 4.73
C MET A 9 0.70 0.59 4.85
N SER A 10 0.77 -0.50 4.09
CA SER A 10 1.92 -1.40 4.13
C SER A 10 3.17 -0.69 3.61
N GLU A 11 4.22 -0.57 4.42
CA GLU A 11 5.46 0.15 4.05
C GLU A 11 6.14 -0.46 2.82
N ARG A 12 6.00 -1.78 2.63
CA ARG A 12 6.57 -2.53 1.51
C ARG A 12 5.76 -2.38 0.21
N ASN A 13 4.66 -1.62 0.23
CA ASN A 13 3.77 -1.49 -0.90
C ASN A 13 4.22 -0.35 -1.82
N THR A 14 5.01 -0.69 -2.84
CA THR A 14 5.66 0.31 -3.69
C THR A 14 4.84 0.74 -4.90
N ARG A 15 3.82 -0.05 -5.28
CA ARG A 15 3.01 0.18 -6.49
C ARG A 15 1.59 -0.30 -6.26
N LEU A 16 0.63 0.40 -6.86
CA LEU A 16 -0.75 -0.01 -6.96
C LEU A 16 -1.28 0.13 -8.38
N GLY A 17 -2.25 -0.70 -8.75
CA GLY A 17 -2.98 -0.60 -10.00
C GLY A 17 -4.44 -0.91 -9.76
N CYS A 18 -5.34 -0.03 -10.20
CA CYS A 18 -6.77 -0.19 -9.95
C CYS A 18 -7.56 -0.24 -11.25
N ALA A 19 -8.72 -0.88 -11.18
CA ALA A 19 -9.72 -0.92 -12.24
C ALA A 19 -11.11 -0.70 -11.64
N ALA A 20 -12.01 -0.15 -12.45
CA ALA A 20 -13.41 0.05 -12.07
C ALA A 20 -14.34 -0.55 -13.14
N ALA A 21 -15.39 -1.23 -12.68
CA ALA A 21 -16.44 -1.78 -13.53
C ALA A 21 -17.80 -1.28 -13.07
N ARG A 22 -18.65 -0.91 -14.03
CA ARG A 22 -20.05 -0.54 -13.79
C ARG A 22 -20.95 -1.61 -14.37
N TYR A 23 -21.94 -2.05 -13.63
CA TYR A 23 -22.88 -3.06 -14.08
C TYR A 23 -24.24 -2.87 -13.42
N ASN A 24 -25.30 -3.29 -14.11
CA ASN A 24 -26.64 -3.35 -13.53
C ASN A 24 -26.88 -4.78 -13.04
N ARG A 25 -27.23 -4.95 -11.78
CA ARG A 25 -27.54 -6.25 -11.17
C ARG A 25 -28.72 -6.09 -10.22
N ASP A 26 -29.70 -6.99 -10.33
CA ASP A 26 -30.91 -7.00 -9.51
C ASP A 26 -31.70 -5.67 -9.56
N GLY A 27 -31.65 -4.97 -10.70
CA GLY A 27 -32.30 -3.66 -10.90
C GLY A 27 -31.51 -2.46 -10.40
N TRP A 28 -30.31 -2.66 -9.83
CA TRP A 28 -29.47 -1.59 -9.27
C TRP A 28 -28.21 -1.37 -10.08
N ASN A 29 -27.83 -0.11 -10.24
CA ASN A 29 -26.52 0.25 -10.78
C ASN A 29 -25.45 0.09 -9.70
N GLN A 30 -24.48 -0.78 -9.96
CA GLN A 30 -23.37 -1.07 -9.06
C GLN A 30 -22.05 -0.64 -9.70
N VAL A 31 -21.10 -0.25 -8.85
CA VAL A 31 -19.73 0.07 -9.22
C VAL A 31 -18.80 -0.80 -8.38
N LEU A 32 -17.99 -1.61 -9.04
CA LEU A 32 -16.90 -2.34 -8.41
C LEU A 32 -15.59 -1.60 -8.67
N VAL A 33 -14.86 -1.27 -7.61
CA VAL A 33 -13.49 -0.77 -7.68
C VAL A 33 -12.59 -1.84 -7.08
N ALA A 34 -11.62 -2.30 -7.86
CA ALA A 34 -10.65 -3.29 -7.43
C ALA A 34 -9.24 -2.73 -7.61
N CYS A 35 -8.39 -2.91 -6.60
CA CYS A 35 -7.00 -2.49 -6.63
C CYS A 35 -6.10 -3.68 -6.32
N ASN A 36 -5.06 -3.84 -7.13
CA ASN A 36 -3.93 -4.71 -6.86
C ASN A 36 -2.78 -3.88 -6.30
N TYR A 37 -2.06 -4.47 -5.37
CA TYR A 37 -0.93 -3.87 -4.67
C TYR A 37 0.31 -4.73 -4.91
N ALA A 38 1.50 -4.13 -4.83
CA ALA A 38 2.77 -4.85 -5.00
C ALA A 38 2.98 -5.93 -3.93
N THR A 39 2.36 -5.76 -2.77
CA THR A 39 2.35 -6.73 -1.66
C THR A 39 0.97 -6.74 -0.98
N THR A 40 0.71 -7.77 -0.17
CA THR A 40 -0.54 -7.94 0.58
C THR A 40 -0.28 -8.08 2.08
N ASN A 41 -1.32 -7.98 2.90
CA ASN A 41 -1.22 -8.25 4.32
C ASN A 41 -0.79 -9.71 4.55
N MET A 42 0.27 -9.93 5.30
CA MET A 42 0.76 -11.26 5.66
C MET A 42 0.62 -11.51 7.17
N ILE A 43 0.09 -12.68 7.53
CA ILE A 43 -0.05 -13.09 8.94
C ILE A 43 1.33 -13.17 9.58
N GLY A 44 1.48 -12.58 10.76
CA GLY A 44 2.75 -12.57 11.49
C GLY A 44 3.77 -11.52 11.02
N ARG A 45 3.46 -10.75 9.97
CA ARG A 45 4.25 -9.59 9.54
C ARG A 45 3.59 -8.28 9.94
N GLN A 46 4.43 -7.33 10.32
CA GLN A 46 4.01 -5.96 10.62
C GLN A 46 3.63 -5.24 9.30
N ILE A 47 2.68 -4.31 9.39
CA ILE A 47 2.26 -3.49 8.24
C ILE A 47 3.35 -2.47 7.89
N TYR A 48 3.91 -1.84 8.91
CA TYR A 48 5.05 -0.93 8.81
C TYR A 48 5.89 -1.03 10.08
N SER A 49 7.15 -0.64 9.97
CA SER A 49 8.12 -0.59 11.05
C SER A 49 7.86 0.63 11.94
N SER A 50 8.08 0.48 13.24
CA SER A 50 7.96 1.59 14.20
C SER A 50 9.31 2.31 14.33
N CYS A 51 9.26 3.64 14.30
CA CYS A 51 10.42 4.54 14.39
C CYS A 51 10.04 5.78 15.22
N ASP A 52 11.04 6.54 15.68
CA ASP A 52 10.84 7.77 16.46
C ASP A 52 10.21 8.89 15.61
N TRP A 53 10.55 8.93 14.31
CA TRP A 53 9.94 9.82 13.33
C TRP A 53 9.80 9.15 11.95
N GLY A 54 8.98 9.74 11.08
CA GLY A 54 8.71 9.24 9.74
C GLY A 54 9.97 9.18 8.88
N ALA A 55 10.04 8.18 7.99
CA ALA A 55 11.16 7.95 7.08
C ALA A 55 12.56 7.71 7.73
N GLN A 56 12.65 7.56 9.05
CA GLN A 56 13.92 7.32 9.75
C GLN A 56 14.66 6.07 9.23
N GLY A 57 13.92 5.04 8.82
CA GLY A 57 14.47 3.77 8.32
C GLY A 57 14.77 3.73 6.81
N CYS A 58 14.57 4.82 6.07
CA CYS A 58 14.72 4.81 4.61
C CYS A 58 16.19 4.84 4.18
N GLY A 59 16.61 3.89 3.35
CA GLY A 59 18.00 3.81 2.85
C GLY A 59 18.32 4.80 1.73
N SER A 60 17.32 5.20 0.94
CA SER A 60 17.46 6.17 -0.16
C SER A 60 17.16 7.62 0.25
N GLY A 61 16.86 7.83 1.52
CA GLY A 61 16.45 9.12 2.09
C GLY A 61 14.94 9.37 2.02
N THR A 62 14.55 10.59 2.40
CA THR A 62 13.16 11.01 2.52
C THR A 62 12.61 11.56 1.21
N ASN A 63 11.32 11.39 0.97
CA ASN A 63 10.64 12.02 -0.15
C ASN A 63 10.57 13.55 0.02
N GLY A 64 10.91 14.30 -1.04
CA GLY A 64 10.94 15.77 -0.99
C GLY A 64 9.56 16.45 -0.87
N GLU A 65 8.50 15.77 -1.31
CA GLU A 65 7.11 16.26 -1.19
C GLU A 65 6.43 15.69 0.07
N PHE A 66 6.68 14.40 0.35
CA PHE A 66 6.07 13.68 1.45
C PHE A 66 7.09 13.35 2.54
N GLY A 67 7.38 14.31 3.41
CA GLY A 67 8.48 14.24 4.40
C GLY A 67 8.43 13.07 5.41
N ASN A 68 7.34 12.31 5.48
CA ASN A 68 7.23 11.11 6.33
C ASN A 68 7.35 9.79 5.54
N LEU A 69 7.57 9.85 4.22
CA LEU A 69 7.72 8.70 3.33
C LEU A 69 9.16 8.59 2.84
N CYS A 70 9.59 7.37 2.51
CA CYS A 70 10.84 7.16 1.81
C CYS A 70 10.81 7.76 0.40
N SER A 71 11.99 8.08 -0.14
CA SER A 71 12.11 8.56 -1.50
C SER A 71 11.56 7.55 -2.52
N THR A 72 11.25 8.02 -3.74
CA THR A 72 10.78 7.15 -4.83
C THR A 72 11.84 6.15 -5.32
N SER A 73 13.10 6.32 -4.92
CA SER A 73 14.21 5.41 -5.20
C SER A 73 14.42 4.33 -4.13
N GLU A 74 13.57 4.29 -3.10
CA GLU A 74 13.66 3.27 -2.05
C GLU A 74 13.42 1.87 -2.62
N TRP A 75 14.31 0.94 -2.27
CA TRP A 75 14.21 -0.45 -2.70
C TRP A 75 13.52 -1.29 -1.62
N TYR A 76 12.49 -2.02 -2.02
CA TYR A 76 11.83 -3.01 -1.19
C TYR A 76 11.82 -4.34 -1.93
N ASP A 77 12.29 -5.40 -1.28
CA ASP A 77 11.99 -6.75 -1.74
C ASP A 77 10.55 -7.08 -1.35
N VAL A 78 9.62 -6.90 -2.29
CA VAL A 78 8.18 -7.09 -2.05
C VAL A 78 7.75 -8.56 -2.03
N ASN A 79 8.64 -9.46 -2.45
CA ASN A 79 8.39 -10.90 -2.61
C ASN A 79 9.11 -11.75 -1.55
N SER A 80 9.77 -11.17 -0.54
CA SER A 80 10.24 -11.95 0.61
C SER A 80 9.18 -12.04 1.70
N TRP A 81 8.81 -13.29 2.00
CA TRP A 81 7.74 -13.73 2.90
C TRP A 81 8.28 -14.12 4.26
#